data_AF-A0A661ZTC0-F1
#
_entry.id   AF-A0A661ZTC0-F1
#
_cell.length_a   1.000
_cell.length_b   1.000
_cell.length_c   1.000
_cell.angle_alpha   90.00
_cell.angle_beta   90.00
_cell.angle_gamma   90.00
#
_symmetry.space_group_name_H-M   'P 1'
#
loop_
_entity.id
_entity.type
_entity.pdbx_description
1 polymer ?
#
loop_
_entity_poly.entity_id
_entity_poly.type
_entity_poly.pdbx_seq_one_letter_code
_entity_poly.pdbx_strand_id
1 'polypeptide(L)' 'MEDFITFIKKLEKQLKISLPGKKAHLKMASKVRLNELDKDYDTSSAKQSSVLILLYPSNNSIYTVLM' A
#
# COMPACT_ATOMS: atom_id res chain seq x y z
N MET A 1 16.93 -7.29 -17.58
CA MET A 1 17.31 -5.88 -17.28
C MET A 1 16.24 -4.92 -17.77
N GLU A 2 15.72 -5.09 -19.00
CA GLU A 2 14.57 -4.31 -19.52
C GLU A 2 13.29 -4.42 -18.67
N ASP A 3 12.98 -5.59 -18.12
CA ASP A 3 11.81 -5.78 -17.26
C ASP A 3 11.85 -4.91 -16.00
N PHE A 4 13.05 -4.77 -15.42
CA PHE A 4 13.25 -3.97 -14.22
C PHE A 4 13.11 -2.47 -14.51
N ILE A 5 13.68 -2.00 -15.63
CA ILE A 5 13.50 -0.61 -16.09
C ILE A 5 12.03 -0.31 -16.40
N THR A 6 11.32 -1.26 -17.01
CA THR A 6 9.88 -1.14 -17.30
C THR A 6 9.06 -1.05 -16.02
N PHE A 7 9.42 -1.84 -15.00
CA PHE A 7 8.80 -1.79 -13.68
C PHE A 7 9.02 -0.44 -12.99
N ILE A 8 10.25 0.08 -12.98
CA ILE A 8 10.58 1.41 -12.43
C ILE A 8 9.72 2.50 -13.08
N LYS A 9 9.66 2.55 -14.42
CA LYS A 9 8.85 3.54 -15.16
C LYS A 9 7.36 3.45 -14.81
N LYS A 10 6.84 2.25 -14.62
CA LYS A 10 5.45 2.03 -14.20
C LYS A 10 5.21 2.56 -12.79
N LEU A 11 6.13 2.30 -11.86
CA LEU A 11 6.10 2.82 -10.49
C LEU A 11 6.12 4.36 -10.47
N GLU A 12 7.06 4.99 -11.19
CA GLU A 12 7.16 6.44 -11.31
C GLU A 12 5.85 7.07 -11.83
N LYS A 13 5.21 6.43 -12.82
CA LYS A 13 3.91 6.89 -13.33
C LYS A 13 2.81 6.77 -12.28
N GLN A 14 2.80 5.70 -11.50
CA GLN A 14 1.77 5.49 -10.46
C GLN A 14 1.96 6.41 -9.26
N LEU A 15 3.21 6.69 -8.85
CA LEU A 15 3.51 7.60 -7.74
C LEU A 15 3.14 9.06 -8.03
N LYS A 16 3.00 9.44 -9.32
CA LYS A 16 2.49 10.76 -9.74
C LYS A 16 0.97 10.90 -9.61
N ILE A 17 0.24 9.79 -9.48
CA ILE A 17 -1.21 9.77 -9.30
C ILE A 17 -1.50 9.82 -7.81
N SER A 18 -2.65 10.39 -7.41
CA SER A 18 -3.10 10.32 -6.02
C SER A 18 -3.16 8.86 -5.57
N LEU A 19 -2.37 8.54 -4.54
CA LEU A 19 -2.28 7.18 -4.02
C LEU A 19 -3.67 6.75 -3.51
N PRO A 20 -4.10 5.51 -3.78
CA PRO A 20 -5.47 5.07 -3.54
C PRO A 20 -5.88 4.98 -2.05
N GLY A 21 -4.96 5.34 -1.14
CA GLY A 21 -5.22 5.77 0.24
C GLY A 21 -6.23 4.91 1.01
N LYS A 22 -7.16 5.58 1.70
CA LYS A 22 -8.19 4.95 2.54
C LYS A 22 -9.03 3.92 1.76
N LYS A 23 -9.35 4.19 0.48
CA LYS A 23 -10.19 3.30 -0.34
C LYS A 23 -9.49 1.97 -0.63
N ALA A 24 -8.20 1.99 -0.94
CA ALA A 24 -7.42 0.76 -1.11
C ALA A 24 -7.30 -0.02 0.20
N HIS A 25 -7.03 0.67 1.32
CA HIS A 25 -6.98 0.04 2.64
C HIS A 25 -8.29 -0.66 3.00
N LEU A 26 -9.44 -0.03 2.74
CA LEU A 26 -10.75 -0.63 3.00
C LEU A 26 -11.03 -1.84 2.10
N LYS A 27 -10.61 -1.80 0.82
CA LYS A 27 -10.71 -2.97 -0.08
C LYS A 27 -9.78 -4.11 0.35
N MET A 28 -8.62 -3.74 0.91
CA MET A 28 -7.59 -4.56 1.56
C MET A 28 -8.05 -5.31 2.81
N ALA A 29 -8.90 -4.65 3.60
CA ALA A 29 -9.19 -5.06 4.95
C ALA A 29 -10.03 -6.34 5.01
N SER A 30 -9.68 -7.22 5.94
CA SER A 30 -10.52 -8.38 6.23
C SER A 30 -11.86 -7.93 6.80
N LYS A 31 -12.93 -8.70 6.54
CA LYS A 31 -14.29 -8.39 7.04
C LYS A 31 -14.33 -8.21 8.56
N VAL A 32 -13.51 -8.96 9.29
CA VAL A 32 -13.41 -8.88 10.77
C VAL A 32 -12.77 -7.55 11.21
N ARG A 33 -11.77 -7.05 10.47
CA ARG A 33 -11.05 -5.82 10.79
C ARG A 33 -11.79 -4.56 10.40
N LEU A 34 -12.72 -4.62 9.43
CA LEU A 34 -13.52 -3.45 9.03
C LEU A 34 -14.28 -2.83 10.21
N ASN A 35 -14.85 -3.66 11.08
CA ASN A 35 -15.57 -3.20 12.27
C ASN A 35 -14.67 -2.48 13.29
N GLU A 36 -13.36 -2.78 13.29
CA GLU A 36 -12.40 -2.10 14.17
C GLU A 36 -11.85 -0.80 13.56
N LEU A 37 -11.94 -0.63 12.25
CA LEU A 37 -11.50 0.58 11.55
C LEU A 37 -12.47 1.75 11.70
N ASP A 38 -13.72 1.48 12.09
CA ASP A 38 -14.76 2.48 12.38
C ASP A 38 -14.76 2.94 13.85
N LYS A 39 -13.78 2.52 14.65
CA LYS A 39 -13.60 3.06 16.00
C LYS A 39 -13.14 4.52 15.91
N ASP A 40 -13.78 5.39 16.69
CA ASP A 40 -13.34 6.77 16.88
C ASP A 40 -12.01 6.78 17.65
N TYR A 41 -10.91 6.73 16.91
CA TYR A 41 -9.59 6.99 17.47
C TYR A 41 -9.42 8.49 17.70
N ASP A 42 -8.82 8.87 18.83
CA ASP A 42 -8.43 10.27 19.05
C ASP A 42 -7.33 10.65 18.05
N THR A 43 -7.70 11.41 17.02
CA THR A 43 -6.78 11.90 15.99
C THR A 43 -6.23 13.29 16.27
N SER A 44 -6.48 13.87 17.44
CA SER A 44 -6.08 15.25 17.78
C SER A 44 -4.58 15.51 17.63
N SER A 45 -3.76 14.47 17.86
CA SER A 45 -2.30 14.51 17.72
C SER A 45 -1.77 13.69 16.53
N ALA A 46 -2.65 13.13 15.70
CA ALA A 46 -2.26 12.26 14.61
C ALA A 46 -1.56 13.02 13.48
N LYS A 47 -0.43 12.49 12.99
CA LYS A 47 0.24 12.99 11.79
C LYS A 47 -0.19 12.18 10.58
N GLN A 48 -0.56 12.88 9.51
CA GLN A 48 -0.85 12.24 8.23
C GLN A 48 0.39 11.53 7.70
N SER A 49 0.23 10.26 7.38
CA SER A 49 1.29 9.41 6.81
C SER A 49 0.70 8.45 5.77
N SER A 50 1.55 7.93 4.91
CA SER A 50 1.21 6.90 3.92
C SER A 50 2.30 5.84 3.90
N VAL A 51 1.91 4.59 3.61
CA VAL A 51 2.83 3.45 3.53
C VAL A 51 2.80 2.90 2.11
N LEU A 52 3.98 2.63 1.56
CA LEU A 52 4.15 1.91 0.30
C LEU A 52 4.54 0.47 0.62
N ILE A 53 3.74 -0.49 0.14
CA ILE A 53 4.07 -1.91 0.22
C ILE A 53 4.48 -2.37 -1.17
N LEU A 54 5.71 -2.86 -1.31
CA LEU A 54 6.25 -3.37 -2.57
C LEU A 54 6.11 -4.89 -2.60
N LEU A 55 5.17 -5.41 -3.38
CA LEU A 55 5.00 -6.85 -3.60
C LEU A 55 5.67 -7.26 -4.91
N TYR A 56 6.53 -8.28 -4.87
CA TYR A 56 7.20 -8.80 -6.07
C TYR A 56 7.32 -10.33 -6.05
N PRO A 57 7.21 -10.99 -7.21
CA PRO A 57 7.41 -12.43 -7.30
C PRO A 57 8.90 -12.78 -7.25
N SER A 58 9.26 -13.84 -6.54
CA SER A 58 10.58 -14.48 -6.57
C SER A 58 10.40 -15.96 -6.24
N ASN A 59 11.16 -16.88 -6.85
CA ASN A 59 11.11 -18.32 -6.53
C ASN A 59 9.68 -18.89 -6.35
N ASN A 60 8.76 -18.53 -7.24
CA ASN A 60 7.36 -18.96 -7.22
C ASN A 60 6.53 -18.53 -5.98
N SER A 61 7.01 -17.55 -5.20
CA SER A 61 6.32 -16.97 -4.04
C SER A 61 6.27 -15.44 -4.13
N ILE A 62 5.35 -14.80 -3.42
CA ILE A 62 5.24 -13.34 -3.33
C ILE A 62 6.06 -12.86 -2.12
N TYR A 63 6.94 -11.90 -2.36
CA TYR A 63 7.78 -11.28 -1.34
C TYR A 63 7.42 -9.81 -1.17
N THR A 64 7.74 -9.28 0.02
CA THR A 64 7.73 -7.84 0.31
C THR A 64 9.06 -7.44 0.92
N VAL A 65 9.47 -6.19 0.73
CA VAL A 65 10.59 -5.62 1.47
C VAL A 65 10.09 -5.29 2.88
N LEU A 66 10.70 -5.90 3.90
CA LEU A 66 10.60 -5.46 5.28
C LEU A 66 11.82 -4.58 5.55
N MET A 67 11.59 -3.35 6.02
CA MET A 67 12.65 -2.56 6.68
C MET A 67 12.85 -3.08 8.09
#